data_AF-A0AAD0YXH3-F1
#
_entry.id   AF-A0AAD0YXH3-F1
#
_cell.length_a   1.000
_cell.length_b   1.000
_cell.length_c   1.000
_cell.angle_alpha   90.00
_cell.angle_beta   90.00
_cell.angle_gamma   90.00
#
_symmetry.space_group_name_H-M   'P 1'
#
loop_
_entity.id
_entity.type
_entity.pdbx_description
1 polymer ?
#
loop_
_entity_poly.entity_id
_entity_poly.type
_entity_poly.pdbx_seq_one_letter_code
_entity_poly.pdbx_strand_id
1 'polypeptide(L)'
;MTWGQVGIGTATPRGALDINKPTTNTFGLVLPTNSETGNIINPQGGNVAAGTIIYDSSQNCIRLYRTSGWSQCLSDAAERPEVVRVASWSTFSIGSSNLSTFNSQLNSANNYSAFGTYKDVSGFEFTTITSSLASTSVESLLANFDIISTGTGANMNANDAAKIKEYVDRGGIAIIMLDNTIGTNLLQAFEGTGTVTTGTINGRSTTDNINNGIFGDARDVVLAGVPGSGRIQTSQLPTGSKLLASEGGTNAGVWISGANGRAIFVWDEGVFRASDVEGTAIDTNQEKFLHNIMAYALNKIGS
;
A
#
# COMPACT_ATOMS: atom_id res chain seq x y z
N MET A 1 -1.35 14.69 -61.51
CA MET A 1 -0.93 14.48 -60.12
C MET A 1 -2.03 14.99 -59.21
N THR A 2 -2.63 14.10 -58.44
CA THR A 2 -3.67 14.36 -57.43
C THR A 2 -2.97 14.82 -56.14
N TRP A 3 -3.35 15.98 -55.60
CA TRP A 3 -2.82 16.46 -54.33
C TRP A 3 -3.46 15.66 -53.19
N GLY A 4 -2.66 14.91 -52.44
CA GLY A 4 -3.09 14.30 -51.18
C GLY A 4 -3.31 15.41 -50.15
N GLN A 5 -4.54 15.91 -50.06
CA GLN A 5 -4.94 16.82 -48.99
C GLN A 5 -4.99 16.03 -47.68
N VAL A 6 -3.89 16.10 -46.91
CA VAL A 6 -3.80 15.64 -45.52
C VAL A 6 -3.92 16.87 -44.62
N GLY A 7 -4.68 16.93 -43.52
CA GLY A 7 -5.33 15.87 -42.73
C GLY A 7 -6.44 15.17 -43.50
N ILE A 8 -6.32 13.86 -43.68
CA ILE A 8 -6.81 13.26 -44.94
C ILE A 8 -8.31 13.48 -45.19
N GLY A 9 -8.61 14.23 -46.28
CA GLY A 9 -9.86 14.09 -47.03
C GLY A 9 -11.13 14.72 -46.46
N THR A 10 -11.02 15.61 -45.47
CA THR A 10 -12.08 16.58 -45.16
C THR A 10 -11.50 17.99 -45.21
N ALA A 11 -12.31 18.98 -45.63
CA ALA A 11 -11.94 20.39 -45.43
C ALA A 11 -11.94 20.79 -43.94
N THR A 12 -12.47 19.94 -43.06
CA THR A 12 -12.64 20.15 -41.61
C THR A 12 -12.23 18.92 -40.79
N PRO A 13 -10.93 18.56 -40.73
CA PRO A 13 -10.48 17.42 -39.95
C PRO A 13 -10.58 17.69 -38.45
N ARG A 14 -10.79 16.63 -37.66
CA ARG A 14 -10.77 16.70 -36.18
C ARG A 14 -9.46 16.20 -35.55
N GLY A 15 -8.48 15.76 -36.38
CA GLY A 15 -7.11 15.41 -35.98
C GLY A 15 -6.32 14.66 -37.09
N ALA A 16 -4.99 14.83 -37.14
CA ALA A 16 -4.03 14.03 -37.94
C ALA A 16 -2.61 14.11 -37.33
N LEU A 17 -1.90 12.99 -37.23
CA LEU A 17 -0.50 12.91 -36.73
C LEU A 17 0.27 11.84 -37.54
N ASP A 18 1.30 12.26 -38.29
CA ASP A 18 2.18 11.38 -39.06
C ASP A 18 3.61 11.46 -38.52
N ILE A 19 4.23 10.31 -38.22
CA ILE A 19 5.66 10.22 -37.87
C ILE A 19 6.32 9.12 -38.71
N ASN A 20 6.30 9.26 -40.04
CA ASN A 20 6.97 8.33 -40.95
C ASN A 20 8.15 8.97 -41.70
N LYS A 21 9.33 8.36 -41.52
CA LYS A 21 10.47 8.36 -42.47
C LYS A 21 10.68 6.91 -42.91
N PRO A 22 11.17 6.62 -44.14
CA PRO A 22 10.96 5.32 -44.76
C PRO A 22 11.75 4.14 -44.16
N THR A 23 12.67 4.30 -43.19
CA THR A 23 13.46 3.16 -42.67
C THR A 23 13.90 3.20 -41.21
N THR A 24 13.94 4.33 -40.51
CA THR A 24 14.11 4.42 -39.04
C THR A 24 13.58 5.75 -38.52
N ASN A 25 12.86 5.73 -37.40
CA ASN A 25 12.37 6.92 -36.71
C ASN A 25 13.03 7.02 -35.32
N THR A 26 13.71 8.12 -35.05
CA THR A 26 14.32 8.45 -33.76
C THR A 26 13.63 9.63 -33.06
N PHE A 27 12.49 10.08 -33.59
CA PHE A 27 11.73 11.22 -33.06
C PHE A 27 10.47 10.73 -32.33
N GLY A 28 10.24 11.27 -31.12
CA GLY A 28 9.07 10.96 -30.31
C GLY A 28 7.85 11.81 -30.68
N LEU A 29 6.68 11.36 -30.22
CA LEU A 29 5.46 12.16 -30.23
C LEU A 29 5.57 13.28 -29.19
N VAL A 30 5.49 14.53 -29.65
CA VAL A 30 5.40 15.71 -28.77
C VAL A 30 3.93 16.03 -28.52
N LEU A 31 3.53 16.01 -27.24
CA LEU A 31 2.19 16.40 -26.83
C LEU A 31 2.15 17.89 -26.46
N PRO A 32 1.01 18.58 -26.65
CA PRO A 32 0.82 19.91 -26.10
C PRO A 32 0.92 19.90 -24.58
N THR A 33 1.82 20.70 -24.03
CA THR A 33 2.05 20.81 -22.58
C THR A 33 1.19 21.91 -21.97
N ASN A 34 0.53 21.63 -20.84
CA ASN A 34 -0.23 22.61 -20.08
C ASN A 34 -0.20 22.30 -18.58
N SER A 35 -0.29 23.31 -17.71
CA SER A 35 -0.24 23.13 -16.24
C SER A 35 -1.57 22.66 -15.63
N GLU A 36 -2.68 22.75 -16.36
CA GLU A 36 -3.97 22.24 -15.94
C GLU A 36 -4.92 22.04 -17.12
N THR A 37 -5.95 21.24 -16.92
CA THR A 37 -6.95 20.95 -17.97
C THR A 37 -7.94 22.09 -18.22
N GLY A 38 -8.09 23.02 -17.27
CA GLY A 38 -8.98 24.19 -17.39
C GLY A 38 -8.50 25.20 -18.45
N ASN A 39 -7.20 25.22 -18.72
CA ASN A 39 -6.60 26.05 -19.77
C ASN A 39 -6.93 25.57 -21.20
N ILE A 40 -7.49 24.37 -21.35
CA ILE A 40 -7.84 23.80 -22.65
C ILE A 40 -9.32 24.09 -22.93
N ILE A 41 -9.57 25.07 -23.80
CA ILE A 41 -10.91 25.52 -24.15
C ILE A 41 -11.27 25.15 -25.60
N ASN A 42 -12.55 24.91 -25.86
CA ASN A 42 -13.05 24.84 -27.24
C ASN A 42 -13.34 26.26 -27.75
N PRO A 43 -12.59 26.77 -28.76
CA PRO A 43 -12.79 28.13 -29.27
C PRO A 43 -14.15 28.34 -29.95
N GLN A 44 -14.85 27.27 -30.32
CA GLN A 44 -16.20 27.33 -30.90
C GLN A 44 -17.30 27.33 -29.82
N GLY A 45 -16.94 27.36 -28.54
CA GLY A 45 -17.86 27.22 -27.41
C GLY A 45 -18.23 25.76 -27.09
N GLY A 46 -18.75 25.53 -25.89
CA GLY A 46 -19.08 24.19 -25.40
C GLY A 46 -17.87 23.39 -24.91
N ASN A 47 -18.03 22.07 -24.83
CA ASN A 47 -17.01 21.16 -24.34
C ASN A 47 -15.83 21.02 -25.31
N VAL A 48 -14.65 20.71 -24.77
CA VAL A 48 -13.47 20.28 -25.56
C VAL A 48 -13.85 19.07 -26.42
N ALA A 49 -13.19 18.89 -27.56
CA ALA A 49 -13.46 17.74 -28.41
C ALA A 49 -13.01 16.44 -27.72
N ALA A 50 -13.88 15.43 -27.66
CA ALA A 50 -13.47 14.09 -27.25
C ALA A 50 -12.31 13.61 -28.13
N GLY A 51 -11.25 13.08 -27.51
CA GLY A 51 -10.00 12.71 -28.19
C GLY A 51 -8.84 13.68 -27.99
N THR A 52 -9.04 14.86 -27.38
CA THR A 52 -7.93 15.80 -27.10
C THR A 52 -6.97 15.21 -26.07
N ILE A 53 -5.65 15.24 -26.36
CA ILE A 53 -4.59 14.73 -25.48
C ILE A 53 -3.62 15.87 -25.13
N ILE A 54 -3.20 15.97 -23.87
CA ILE A 54 -2.18 16.92 -23.38
C ILE A 54 -1.15 16.23 -22.49
N TYR A 55 0.01 16.86 -22.29
CA TYR A 55 0.88 16.61 -21.15
C TYR A 55 0.60 17.66 -20.06
N ASP A 56 0.08 17.22 -18.91
CA ASP A 56 -0.14 18.02 -17.71
C ASP A 56 1.21 18.23 -17.00
N SER A 57 1.79 19.43 -17.11
CA SER A 57 3.12 19.73 -16.54
C SER A 57 3.11 19.92 -15.02
N SER A 58 1.94 20.16 -14.42
CA SER A 58 1.83 20.22 -12.96
C SER A 58 1.81 18.81 -12.37
N GLN A 59 1.17 17.87 -13.07
CA GLN A 59 1.05 16.47 -12.66
C GLN A 59 2.09 15.54 -13.31
N ASN A 60 2.95 16.06 -14.19
CA ASN A 60 3.95 15.33 -14.97
C ASN A 60 3.39 14.10 -15.71
N CYS A 61 2.25 14.23 -16.39
CA CYS A 61 1.57 13.09 -16.99
C CYS A 61 0.75 13.42 -18.25
N ILE A 62 0.40 12.42 -19.05
CA ILE A 62 -0.48 12.61 -20.22
C ILE A 62 -1.95 12.67 -19.75
N ARG A 63 -2.87 13.36 -20.41
CA ARG A 63 -4.33 13.31 -20.11
C ARG A 63 -5.15 13.33 -21.40
N LEU A 64 -6.30 12.65 -21.41
CA LEU A 64 -7.22 12.52 -22.56
C LEU A 64 -8.61 13.03 -22.19
N TYR A 65 -9.18 13.90 -23.03
CA TYR A 65 -10.57 14.34 -22.91
C TYR A 65 -11.55 13.32 -23.51
N ARG A 66 -12.56 12.93 -22.73
CA ARG A 66 -13.65 12.02 -23.10
C ARG A 66 -14.98 12.79 -23.11
N THR A 67 -16.04 12.18 -23.62
CA THR A 67 -17.40 12.76 -23.55
C THR A 67 -17.86 13.02 -22.11
N SER A 68 -17.26 12.36 -21.12
CA SER A 68 -17.48 12.53 -19.68
C SER A 68 -16.52 13.50 -18.99
N GLY A 69 -15.62 14.17 -19.72
CA GLY A 69 -14.59 15.07 -19.17
C GLY A 69 -13.15 14.56 -19.31
N TRP A 70 -12.21 15.26 -18.67
CA TRP A 70 -10.78 14.90 -18.68
C TRP A 70 -10.51 13.60 -17.91
N SER A 71 -9.64 12.75 -18.46
CA SER A 71 -9.11 11.60 -17.73
C SER A 71 -8.20 12.04 -16.59
N GLN A 72 -7.94 11.11 -15.67
CA GLN A 72 -6.73 11.19 -14.84
C GLN A 72 -5.47 11.05 -15.71
N CYS A 73 -4.31 11.10 -15.08
CA CYS A 73 -3.03 10.84 -15.72
C CYS A 73 -3.03 9.51 -16.50
N LEU A 74 -2.78 9.62 -17.81
CA LEU A 74 -2.37 8.60 -18.77
C LEU A 74 -0.84 8.55 -18.87
N SER A 75 -0.12 8.84 -17.80
CA SER A 75 1.19 8.19 -17.64
C SER A 75 0.94 6.70 -17.44
N ASP A 76 2.00 5.91 -17.37
CA ASP A 76 1.94 4.68 -16.58
C ASP A 76 1.51 5.09 -15.16
N ALA A 77 0.21 5.23 -14.90
CA ALA A 77 -0.34 4.51 -13.77
C ALA A 77 0.16 3.10 -14.04
N ALA A 78 1.24 2.73 -13.33
CA ALA A 78 2.06 1.56 -13.58
C ALA A 78 1.20 0.40 -14.05
N GLU A 79 1.76 -0.46 -14.90
CA GLU A 79 1.23 -1.82 -15.12
C GLU A 79 0.44 -2.26 -13.89
N ARG A 80 -0.83 -2.61 -14.11
CA ARG A 80 -1.76 -3.05 -13.06
C ARG A 80 -0.96 -3.78 -11.97
N PRO A 81 -1.04 -3.32 -10.72
CA PRO A 81 0.07 -3.29 -9.82
C PRO A 81 0.89 -4.57 -9.88
N GLU A 82 2.15 -4.35 -10.23
CA GLU A 82 3.31 -5.00 -9.64
C GLU A 82 2.87 -5.87 -8.45
N VAL A 83 3.18 -7.15 -8.56
CA VAL A 83 3.07 -8.07 -7.43
C VAL A 83 3.66 -7.37 -6.20
N VAL A 84 2.89 -7.23 -5.12
CA VAL A 84 3.36 -6.47 -3.95
C VAL A 84 4.54 -7.20 -3.36
N ARG A 85 5.69 -6.52 -3.28
CA ARG A 85 6.95 -7.12 -2.81
C ARG A 85 7.03 -6.94 -1.30
N VAL A 86 6.83 -8.02 -0.59
CA VAL A 86 6.83 -8.05 0.87
C VAL A 86 8.09 -8.71 1.38
N ALA A 87 8.91 -7.97 2.11
CA ALA A 87 10.02 -8.54 2.85
C ALA A 87 9.53 -9.09 4.19
N SER A 88 9.91 -10.32 4.51
CA SER A 88 9.66 -10.97 5.80
C SER A 88 10.95 -11.02 6.61
N TRP A 89 10.92 -10.43 7.80
CA TRP A 89 12.03 -10.50 8.75
C TRP A 89 11.63 -11.35 9.95
N SER A 90 12.44 -12.35 10.30
CA SER A 90 12.18 -13.34 11.38
C SER A 90 10.94 -14.23 11.14
N THR A 91 10.66 -15.14 12.08
CA THR A 91 9.47 -15.99 12.07
C THR A 91 8.24 -15.21 12.54
N PHE A 92 7.04 -15.68 12.18
CA PHE A 92 5.77 -15.00 12.45
C PHE A 92 5.66 -13.59 11.87
N SER A 93 6.30 -13.38 10.72
CA SER A 93 6.08 -12.22 9.86
C SER A 93 5.16 -12.59 8.71
N ILE A 94 4.47 -11.61 8.11
CA ILE A 94 3.73 -11.83 6.86
C ILE A 94 4.73 -12.26 5.79
N GLY A 95 4.40 -13.34 5.07
CA GLY A 95 5.30 -14.02 4.14
C GLY A 95 6.08 -15.21 4.74
N SER A 96 6.14 -15.34 6.07
CA SER A 96 6.72 -16.53 6.71
C SER A 96 5.75 -17.71 6.73
N SER A 97 6.27 -18.94 6.78
CA SER A 97 5.45 -20.17 6.83
C SER A 97 4.55 -20.26 8.07
N ASN A 98 4.85 -19.50 9.12
CA ASN A 98 4.07 -19.48 10.35
C ASN A 98 2.71 -18.80 10.19
N LEU A 99 2.57 -17.91 9.20
CA LEU A 99 1.33 -17.22 8.85
C LEU A 99 0.77 -17.72 7.51
N SER A 100 0.95 -19.02 7.22
CA SER A 100 0.63 -19.62 5.92
C SER A 100 -0.82 -19.40 5.47
N THR A 101 -1.80 -19.48 6.39
CA THR A 101 -3.20 -19.23 6.07
C THR A 101 -3.42 -17.79 5.62
N PHE A 102 -2.98 -16.80 6.39
CA PHE A 102 -3.08 -15.40 6.02
C PHE A 102 -2.35 -15.11 4.70
N ASN A 103 -1.16 -15.68 4.49
CA ASN A 103 -0.42 -15.54 3.24
C ASN A 103 -1.18 -16.14 2.04
N SER A 104 -1.99 -17.19 2.26
CA SER A 104 -2.85 -17.79 1.24
C SER A 104 -4.05 -16.91 0.91
N GLN A 105 -4.61 -16.20 1.90
CA GLN A 105 -5.65 -15.19 1.68
C GLN A 105 -5.10 -14.00 0.89
N LEU A 106 -3.86 -13.57 1.14
CA LEU A 106 -3.16 -12.55 0.34
C LEU A 106 -2.95 -13.00 -1.11
N ASN A 107 -2.62 -14.26 -1.36
CA ASN A 107 -2.42 -14.80 -2.71
C ASN A 107 -3.71 -15.26 -3.42
N SER A 108 -4.85 -15.19 -2.75
CA SER A 108 -6.12 -15.56 -3.33
C SER A 108 -6.57 -14.52 -4.35
N ALA A 109 -6.72 -14.93 -5.62
CA ALA A 109 -7.20 -14.04 -6.68
C ALA A 109 -8.62 -13.49 -6.43
N ASN A 110 -9.42 -14.17 -5.59
CA ASN A 110 -10.74 -13.67 -5.18
C ASN A 110 -10.63 -12.47 -4.22
N ASN A 111 -9.51 -12.34 -3.52
CA ASN A 111 -9.28 -11.27 -2.56
C ASN A 111 -8.44 -10.15 -3.18
N TYR A 112 -7.36 -10.50 -3.88
CA TYR A 112 -6.35 -9.58 -4.40
C TYR A 112 -6.05 -9.90 -5.87
N SER A 113 -6.80 -9.26 -6.76
CA SER A 113 -6.56 -9.28 -8.21
C SER A 113 -7.42 -8.23 -8.89
N ALA A 114 -7.24 -8.03 -10.20
CA ALA A 114 -8.13 -7.18 -11.00
C ALA A 114 -9.63 -7.58 -10.93
N PHE A 115 -9.94 -8.81 -10.49
CA PHE A 115 -11.29 -9.33 -10.33
C PHE A 115 -11.66 -9.63 -8.87
N GLY A 116 -10.70 -9.46 -7.95
CA GLY A 116 -10.89 -9.71 -6.53
C GLY A 116 -11.63 -8.58 -5.82
N THR A 117 -11.74 -8.72 -4.51
CA THR A 117 -12.32 -7.68 -3.64
C THR A 117 -11.47 -6.41 -3.64
N TYR A 118 -10.17 -6.55 -3.37
CA TYR A 118 -9.18 -5.49 -3.54
C TYR A 118 -8.55 -5.57 -4.94
N LYS A 119 -8.76 -4.53 -5.74
CA LYS A 119 -8.50 -4.55 -7.19
C LYS A 119 -7.21 -3.85 -7.61
N ASP A 120 -6.60 -3.14 -6.68
CA ASP A 120 -5.43 -2.33 -6.92
C ASP A 120 -4.13 -3.07 -6.58
N VAL A 121 -4.12 -4.42 -6.64
CA VAL A 121 -2.91 -5.28 -6.68
C VAL A 121 -3.18 -6.54 -7.50
N SER A 122 -2.13 -7.17 -8.05
CA SER A 122 -2.25 -8.45 -8.78
C SER A 122 -1.88 -9.69 -7.95
N GLY A 123 -1.31 -9.50 -6.76
CA GLY A 123 -0.86 -10.57 -5.86
C GLY A 123 0.27 -10.08 -4.95
N PHE A 124 0.94 -11.03 -4.28
CA PHE A 124 2.04 -10.76 -3.36
C PHE A 124 3.23 -11.69 -3.62
N GLU A 125 4.44 -11.14 -3.52
CA GLU A 125 5.69 -11.89 -3.53
C GLU A 125 6.36 -11.73 -2.16
N PHE A 126 6.75 -12.85 -1.56
CA PHE A 126 7.36 -12.86 -0.25
C PHE A 126 8.84 -13.19 -0.35
N THR A 127 9.69 -12.32 0.19
CA THR A 127 11.14 -12.55 0.28
C THR A 127 11.60 -12.50 1.72
N THR A 128 12.33 -13.51 2.18
CA THR A 128 12.93 -13.50 3.53
C THR A 128 14.20 -12.66 3.55
N ILE A 129 14.29 -11.70 4.47
CA ILE A 129 15.44 -10.80 4.62
C ILE A 129 16.16 -10.91 5.97
N THR A 130 15.81 -11.89 6.81
CA THR A 130 16.35 -12.04 8.18
C THR A 130 17.88 -11.99 8.24
N SER A 131 18.56 -12.68 7.32
CA SER A 131 20.03 -12.75 7.27
C SER A 131 20.69 -11.62 6.48
N SER A 132 19.93 -10.87 5.68
CA SER A 132 20.46 -9.83 4.78
C SER A 132 20.13 -8.41 5.24
N LEU A 133 19.16 -8.21 6.13
CA LEU A 133 18.73 -6.88 6.58
C LEU A 133 19.91 -6.04 7.08
N ALA A 134 20.78 -6.64 7.89
CA ALA A 134 21.94 -5.95 8.48
C ALA A 134 22.87 -5.33 7.42
N SER A 135 23.11 -6.02 6.31
CA SER A 135 24.00 -5.58 5.22
C SER A 135 23.30 -4.87 4.07
N THR A 136 21.96 -4.85 4.04
CA THR A 136 21.19 -4.20 2.98
C THR A 136 21.00 -2.71 3.30
N SER A 137 21.26 -1.83 2.32
CA SER A 137 21.03 -0.40 2.45
C SER A 137 19.53 -0.08 2.37
N VAL A 138 19.11 1.06 2.94
CA VAL A 138 17.72 1.53 2.82
C VAL A 138 17.30 1.76 1.37
N GLU A 139 18.22 2.21 0.52
CA GLU A 139 17.94 2.34 -0.93
C GLU A 139 17.60 1.01 -1.57
N SER A 140 18.36 -0.03 -1.27
CA SER A 140 18.07 -1.36 -1.78
C SER A 140 16.76 -1.89 -1.20
N LEU A 141 16.41 -1.57 0.05
CA LEU A 141 15.10 -1.94 0.60
C LEU A 141 13.96 -1.25 -0.15
N LEU A 142 14.04 0.06 -0.39
CA LEU A 142 13.04 0.83 -1.14
C LEU A 142 12.91 0.38 -2.60
N ALA A 143 14.02 0.01 -3.23
CA ALA A 143 14.02 -0.44 -4.62
C ALA A 143 13.38 -1.82 -4.81
N ASN A 144 13.43 -2.69 -3.79
CA ASN A 144 13.03 -4.09 -3.90
C ASN A 144 11.75 -4.45 -3.12
N PHE A 145 11.30 -3.61 -2.18
CA PHE A 145 10.18 -3.94 -1.29
C PHE A 145 9.24 -2.77 -1.08
N ASP A 146 7.95 -3.06 -1.18
CA ASP A 146 6.87 -2.12 -0.89
C ASP A 146 6.46 -2.16 0.58
N ILE A 147 6.54 -3.36 1.19
CA ILE A 147 6.24 -3.60 2.59
C ILE A 147 7.36 -4.42 3.23
N ILE A 148 7.75 -4.06 4.46
CA ILE A 148 8.54 -4.91 5.34
C ILE A 148 7.67 -5.36 6.52
N SER A 149 7.48 -6.67 6.67
CA SER A 149 6.85 -7.25 7.85
C SER A 149 7.92 -7.77 8.82
N THR A 150 7.92 -7.27 10.06
CA THR A 150 8.82 -7.74 11.11
C THR A 150 8.11 -8.77 11.97
N GLY A 151 8.74 -9.92 12.19
CA GLY A 151 8.24 -11.01 13.02
C GLY A 151 8.91 -11.09 14.39
N THR A 152 8.55 -12.11 15.16
CA THR A 152 8.77 -12.15 16.61
C THR A 152 9.77 -13.23 17.05
N GLY A 153 10.30 -14.03 16.11
CA GLY A 153 11.30 -15.07 16.39
C GLY A 153 12.64 -14.59 16.95
N ALA A 154 12.89 -13.28 16.95
CA ALA A 154 14.07 -12.66 17.53
C ALA A 154 13.80 -11.17 17.84
N ASN A 155 14.47 -10.64 18.85
CA ASN A 155 14.46 -9.20 19.11
C ASN A 155 15.34 -8.47 18.08
N MET A 156 14.74 -7.60 17.26
CA MET A 156 15.48 -6.75 16.34
C MET A 156 16.40 -5.82 17.13
N ASN A 157 17.67 -5.69 16.70
CA ASN A 157 18.61 -4.77 17.34
C ASN A 157 18.26 -3.30 17.00
N ALA A 158 18.80 -2.35 17.77
CA ALA A 158 18.48 -0.93 17.61
C ALA A 158 18.90 -0.35 16.24
N ASN A 159 19.99 -0.82 15.64
CA ASN A 159 20.46 -0.34 14.33
C ASN A 159 19.51 -0.76 13.20
N ASP A 160 19.07 -2.02 13.22
CA ASP A 160 18.10 -2.51 12.24
C ASP A 160 16.72 -1.90 12.46
N ALA A 161 16.30 -1.66 13.71
CA ALA A 161 15.06 -0.93 13.99
C ALA A 161 15.10 0.51 13.46
N ALA A 162 16.22 1.22 13.62
CA ALA A 162 16.43 2.55 13.03
C ALA A 162 16.40 2.49 11.49
N LYS A 163 16.95 1.43 10.89
CA LYS A 163 16.90 1.20 9.43
C LYS A 163 15.46 0.99 8.94
N ILE A 164 14.62 0.24 9.66
CA ILE A 164 13.20 0.09 9.34
C ILE A 164 12.48 1.45 9.43
N LYS A 165 12.80 2.27 10.44
CA LYS A 165 12.27 3.63 10.52
C LYS A 165 12.69 4.49 9.33
N GLU A 166 13.98 4.49 8.96
CA GLU A 166 14.44 5.27 7.80
C GLU A 166 13.74 4.81 6.51
N TYR A 167 13.57 3.50 6.31
CA TYR A 167 12.79 2.95 5.20
C TYR A 167 11.35 3.51 5.17
N VAL A 168 10.68 3.56 6.33
CA VAL A 168 9.32 4.13 6.44
C VAL A 168 9.29 5.64 6.20
N ASP A 169 10.22 6.39 6.79
CA ASP A 169 10.32 7.85 6.64
C ASP A 169 10.52 8.26 5.17
N ARG A 170 11.07 7.35 4.37
CA ARG A 170 11.36 7.54 2.95
C ARG A 170 10.32 6.94 2.00
N GLY A 171 9.19 6.49 2.52
CA GLY A 171 8.03 6.07 1.73
C GLY A 171 7.72 4.58 1.75
N GLY A 172 8.60 3.75 2.32
CA GLY A 172 8.32 2.34 2.57
C GLY A 172 7.23 2.14 3.61
N ILE A 173 6.66 0.93 3.69
CA ILE A 173 5.62 0.58 4.67
C ILE A 173 6.13 -0.51 5.60
N ALA A 174 5.95 -0.37 6.91
CA ALA A 174 6.29 -1.39 7.88
C ALA A 174 5.04 -1.96 8.57
N ILE A 175 4.90 -3.28 8.59
CA ILE A 175 3.94 -3.99 9.44
C ILE A 175 4.74 -4.69 10.53
N ILE A 176 4.66 -4.12 11.74
CA ILE A 176 5.51 -4.45 12.86
C ILE A 176 4.75 -5.35 13.83
N MET A 177 5.13 -6.63 13.87
CA MET A 177 4.61 -7.55 14.88
C MET A 177 5.39 -7.40 16.19
N LEU A 178 4.64 -7.38 17.29
CA LEU A 178 5.13 -7.45 18.65
C LEU A 178 4.65 -8.74 19.28
N ASP A 179 5.35 -9.15 20.34
CA ASP A 179 5.07 -10.35 21.13
C ASP A 179 5.55 -10.04 22.57
N ASN A 180 5.35 -10.99 23.47
CA ASN A 180 5.80 -10.98 24.85
C ASN A 180 7.28 -10.54 24.97
N THR A 181 7.49 -9.29 25.38
CA THR A 181 8.80 -8.63 25.51
C THR A 181 9.61 -8.47 24.21
N ILE A 182 8.98 -8.65 23.05
CA ILE A 182 9.61 -8.49 21.74
C ILE A 182 9.20 -7.16 21.10
N GLY A 183 10.19 -6.45 20.50
CA GLY A 183 9.93 -5.29 19.65
C GLY A 183 10.10 -3.92 20.33
N THR A 184 10.69 -3.87 21.53
CA THR A 184 11.02 -2.60 22.21
C THR A 184 11.86 -1.66 21.34
N ASN A 185 12.86 -2.17 20.63
CA ASN A 185 13.70 -1.33 19.76
C ASN A 185 12.89 -0.74 18.59
N LEU A 186 11.90 -1.47 18.06
CA LEU A 186 11.01 -0.97 17.01
C LEU A 186 10.05 0.08 17.58
N LEU A 187 9.42 -0.15 18.73
CA LEU A 187 8.58 0.84 19.41
C LEU A 187 9.34 2.16 19.60
N GLN A 188 10.56 2.08 20.15
CA GLN A 188 11.38 3.27 20.44
C GLN A 188 11.92 3.95 19.18
N ALA A 189 12.27 3.19 18.14
CA ALA A 189 12.67 3.78 16.86
C ALA A 189 11.55 4.67 16.32
N PHE A 190 10.31 4.20 16.35
CA PHE A 190 9.13 4.97 15.94
C PHE A 190 8.60 5.93 17.01
N GLU A 191 9.45 6.40 17.92
CA GLU A 191 9.16 7.45 18.92
C GLU A 191 8.16 7.03 20.02
N GLY A 192 7.86 5.74 20.14
CA GLY A 192 7.11 5.20 21.26
C GLY A 192 7.97 5.20 22.53
N THR A 193 7.34 5.34 23.69
CA THR A 193 8.06 5.41 24.97
C THR A 193 7.98 4.09 25.76
N GLY A 194 8.93 3.88 26.67
CA GLY A 194 8.97 2.67 27.51
C GLY A 194 9.38 1.41 26.75
N THR A 195 8.88 0.25 27.18
CA THR A 195 9.25 -1.06 26.64
C THR A 195 8.01 -1.90 26.37
N VAL A 196 8.12 -2.84 25.42
CA VAL A 196 7.10 -3.88 25.21
C VAL A 196 7.17 -4.86 26.38
N THR A 197 6.03 -5.11 27.02
CA THR A 197 5.90 -6.04 28.16
C THR A 197 4.99 -7.21 27.79
N THR A 198 4.63 -8.05 28.76
CA THR A 198 3.70 -9.17 28.55
C THR A 198 2.25 -8.69 28.60
N GLY A 199 1.46 -9.09 27.59
CA GLY A 199 0.05 -8.75 27.46
C GLY A 199 -0.94 -9.85 27.77
N THR A 200 -2.20 -9.56 27.47
CA THR A 200 -3.28 -10.54 27.29
C THR A 200 -3.48 -10.80 25.80
N ILE A 201 -4.12 -11.92 25.50
CA ILE A 201 -4.19 -12.47 24.15
C ILE A 201 -5.25 -11.76 23.29
N ASN A 202 -6.32 -11.26 23.90
CA ASN A 202 -7.48 -10.79 23.14
C ASN A 202 -7.54 -9.26 23.08
N GLY A 203 -7.77 -8.75 21.86
CA GLY A 203 -8.05 -7.35 21.57
C GLY A 203 -9.50 -7.13 21.17
N ARG A 204 -9.84 -5.85 20.99
CA ARG A 204 -11.09 -5.41 20.38
C ARG A 204 -10.81 -4.24 19.44
N SER A 205 -11.24 -4.34 18.20
CA SER A 205 -11.10 -3.28 17.20
C SER A 205 -11.88 -2.03 17.63
N THR A 206 -11.35 -0.84 17.36
CA THR A 206 -12.02 0.44 17.62
C THR A 206 -13.12 0.72 16.59
N THR A 207 -13.77 1.87 16.73
CA THR A 207 -14.76 2.39 15.77
C THR A 207 -14.14 3.24 14.66
N ASP A 208 -12.81 3.24 14.49
CA ASP A 208 -12.16 4.00 13.41
C ASP A 208 -12.65 3.50 12.03
N ASN A 209 -12.78 4.43 11.08
CA ASN A 209 -13.30 4.12 9.74
C ASN A 209 -12.38 3.18 8.95
N ILE A 210 -11.08 3.09 9.30
CA ILE A 210 -10.17 2.10 8.69
C ILE A 210 -10.66 0.67 8.94
N ASN A 211 -11.31 0.42 10.08
CA ASN A 211 -11.85 -0.90 10.39
C ASN A 211 -13.14 -1.23 9.60
N ASN A 212 -13.68 -0.28 8.83
CA ASN A 212 -14.80 -0.47 7.93
C ASN A 212 -14.38 -0.18 6.49
N GLY A 213 -13.57 -1.09 5.94
CA GLY A 213 -12.97 -0.97 4.63
C GLY A 213 -13.64 -1.84 3.56
N ILE A 214 -12.91 -2.07 2.48
CA ILE A 214 -13.38 -2.77 1.29
C ILE A 214 -13.76 -4.24 1.53
N PHE A 215 -13.24 -4.86 2.60
CA PHE A 215 -13.58 -6.23 2.97
C PHE A 215 -14.81 -6.31 3.90
N GLY A 216 -15.38 -5.16 4.30
CA GLY A 216 -16.58 -5.06 5.13
C GLY A 216 -16.32 -4.42 6.48
N ASP A 217 -17.39 -4.27 7.27
CA ASP A 217 -17.33 -3.64 8.60
C ASP A 217 -16.77 -4.62 9.64
N ALA A 218 -15.66 -4.23 10.25
CA ALA A 218 -15.00 -4.96 11.34
C ALA A 218 -14.72 -4.02 12.53
N ARG A 219 -15.59 -3.05 12.78
CA ARG A 219 -15.58 -2.22 14.00
C ARG A 219 -16.21 -2.96 15.18
N ASP A 220 -15.69 -2.72 16.38
CA ASP A 220 -16.15 -3.34 17.63
C ASP A 220 -16.20 -4.88 17.61
N VAL A 221 -15.27 -5.52 16.90
CA VAL A 221 -15.13 -6.97 16.85
C VAL A 221 -14.05 -7.44 17.82
N VAL A 222 -14.23 -8.64 18.38
CA VAL A 222 -13.19 -9.31 19.18
C VAL A 222 -12.10 -9.79 18.24
N LEU A 223 -10.85 -9.63 18.67
CA LEU A 223 -9.67 -10.12 17.98
C LEU A 223 -8.98 -11.14 18.89
N ALA A 224 -8.97 -12.39 18.47
CA ALA A 224 -8.29 -13.48 19.16
C ALA A 224 -6.82 -13.53 18.73
N GLY A 225 -5.91 -13.43 19.69
CA GLY A 225 -4.50 -13.75 19.52
C GLY A 225 -4.20 -15.23 19.80
N VAL A 226 -2.92 -15.55 19.85
CA VAL A 226 -2.38 -16.86 20.30
C VAL A 226 -1.38 -16.56 21.43
N PRO A 227 -1.20 -17.41 22.45
CA PRO A 227 -0.34 -17.07 23.59
C PRO A 227 1.04 -16.53 23.19
N GLY A 228 1.31 -15.28 23.57
CA GLY A 228 2.52 -14.55 23.16
C GLY A 228 2.21 -13.12 22.73
N SER A 229 1.69 -12.28 23.64
CA SER A 229 1.34 -10.91 23.27
C SER A 229 2.25 -9.86 23.91
N GLY A 230 2.62 -8.87 23.11
CA GLY A 230 3.29 -7.66 23.53
C GLY A 230 2.27 -6.68 24.10
N ARG A 231 2.57 -6.09 25.25
CA ARG A 231 1.75 -5.03 25.85
C ARG A 231 2.44 -3.69 25.83
N ILE A 232 1.69 -2.71 25.34
CA ILE A 232 2.04 -1.30 25.31
C ILE A 232 0.81 -0.50 25.74
N GLN A 233 0.96 0.47 26.63
CA GLN A 233 -0.12 1.37 27.00
C GLN A 233 -0.39 2.39 25.89
N THR A 234 -1.63 2.84 25.75
CA THR A 234 -1.97 3.90 24.78
C THR A 234 -1.21 5.20 25.04
N SER A 235 -0.83 5.47 26.30
CA SER A 235 0.01 6.59 26.73
C SER A 235 1.46 6.51 26.24
N GLN A 236 1.92 5.31 25.84
CA GLN A 236 3.27 5.10 25.33
C GLN A 236 3.38 5.32 23.82
N LEU A 237 2.23 5.49 23.13
CA LEU A 237 2.22 5.67 21.69
C LEU A 237 2.77 7.06 21.30
N PRO A 238 3.45 7.15 20.14
CA PRO A 238 3.85 8.43 19.56
C PRO A 238 2.66 9.39 19.38
N THR A 239 2.92 10.68 19.49
CA THR A 239 1.89 11.70 19.23
C THR A 239 1.36 11.58 17.80
N GLY A 240 0.03 11.63 17.63
CA GLY A 240 -0.61 11.48 16.32
C GLY A 240 -0.83 10.03 15.89
N SER A 241 -0.46 9.04 16.73
CA SER A 241 -0.80 7.65 16.48
C SER A 241 -2.31 7.45 16.40
N LYS A 242 -2.76 6.60 15.48
CA LYS A 242 -4.17 6.23 15.33
C LYS A 242 -4.41 4.82 15.84
N LEU A 243 -5.26 4.67 16.84
CA LEU A 243 -5.60 3.38 17.45
C LEU A 243 -6.70 2.65 16.64
N LEU A 244 -6.39 1.44 16.17
CA LEU A 244 -7.31 0.57 15.43
C LEU A 244 -7.83 -0.59 16.26
N ALA A 245 -7.12 -1.02 17.30
CA ALA A 245 -7.61 -1.97 18.28
C ALA A 245 -7.01 -1.70 19.66
N SER A 246 -7.73 -2.09 20.71
CA SER A 246 -7.29 -1.98 22.10
C SER A 246 -7.26 -3.34 22.78
N GLU A 247 -6.34 -3.51 23.73
CA GLU A 247 -6.26 -4.65 24.62
C GLU A 247 -6.68 -4.17 26.03
N GLY A 248 -7.92 -4.46 26.44
CA GLY A 248 -8.43 -4.04 27.75
C GLY A 248 -8.60 -2.51 27.94
N GLY A 249 -8.80 -1.76 26.85
CA GLY A 249 -9.16 -0.33 26.86
C GLY A 249 -8.01 0.65 27.12
N THR A 250 -7.01 0.29 27.92
CA THR A 250 -5.84 1.15 28.21
C THR A 250 -4.57 0.74 27.47
N ASN A 251 -4.55 -0.45 26.86
CA ASN A 251 -3.40 -0.92 26.10
C ASN A 251 -3.70 -0.87 24.60
N ALA A 252 -2.68 -0.55 23.83
CA ALA A 252 -2.74 -0.53 22.38
C ALA A 252 -2.66 -1.95 21.83
N GLY A 253 -3.64 -2.33 21.01
CA GLY A 253 -3.61 -3.58 20.26
C GLY A 253 -3.00 -3.35 18.88
N VAL A 254 -3.69 -2.59 18.04
CA VAL A 254 -3.19 -2.21 16.71
C VAL A 254 -3.24 -0.71 16.59
N TRP A 255 -2.16 -0.12 16.07
CA TRP A 255 -2.13 1.31 15.79
C TRP A 255 -1.28 1.63 14.58
N ILE A 256 -1.58 2.77 13.98
CA ILE A 256 -0.80 3.38 12.90
C ILE A 256 0.04 4.50 13.49
N SER A 257 1.30 4.58 13.07
CA SER A 257 2.26 5.64 13.39
C SER A 257 3.25 5.84 12.22
N GLY A 258 4.36 6.52 12.47
CA GLY A 258 5.42 6.81 11.51
C GLY A 258 5.03 7.86 10.47
N ALA A 259 6.00 8.26 9.64
CA ALA A 259 5.78 9.25 8.60
C ALA A 259 4.59 8.87 7.72
N ASN A 260 3.64 9.79 7.54
CA ASN A 260 2.45 9.63 6.70
C ASN A 260 1.55 8.42 7.06
N GLY A 261 1.69 7.87 8.27
CA GLY A 261 0.94 6.73 8.75
C GLY A 261 1.34 5.41 8.07
N ARG A 262 2.64 5.22 7.80
CA ARG A 262 3.20 4.08 7.07
C ARG A 262 3.80 2.99 7.98
N ALA A 263 3.76 3.16 9.29
CA ALA A 263 4.08 2.08 10.25
C ALA A 263 2.81 1.59 10.93
N ILE A 264 2.55 0.29 10.84
CA ILE A 264 1.40 -0.38 11.44
C ILE A 264 1.94 -1.36 12.46
N PHE A 265 1.62 -1.15 13.73
CA PHE A 265 2.04 -2.04 14.81
C PHE A 265 0.90 -2.96 15.22
N VAL A 266 1.25 -4.21 15.50
CA VAL A 266 0.31 -5.25 15.96
C VAL A 266 0.88 -5.88 17.23
N TRP A 267 0.09 -5.87 18.30
CA TRP A 267 0.52 -6.32 19.63
C TRP A 267 0.80 -7.82 19.75
N ASP A 268 0.23 -8.64 18.87
CA ASP A 268 0.30 -10.10 18.91
C ASP A 268 0.22 -10.63 17.47
N GLU A 269 1.28 -11.29 17.00
CA GLU A 269 1.31 -11.94 15.69
C GLU A 269 0.33 -13.12 15.58
N GLY A 270 -0.09 -13.66 16.72
CA GLY A 270 -1.13 -14.66 16.87
C GLY A 270 -2.46 -14.28 16.23
N VAL A 271 -2.77 -12.98 16.09
CA VAL A 271 -4.01 -12.56 15.41
C VAL A 271 -4.07 -13.02 13.95
N PHE A 272 -2.93 -13.25 13.30
CA PHE A 272 -2.86 -13.72 11.91
C PHE A 272 -2.93 -15.24 11.77
N ARG A 273 -2.96 -15.98 12.88
CA ARG A 273 -2.94 -17.46 12.91
C ARG A 273 -3.91 -18.06 13.93
N ALA A 274 -4.78 -17.23 14.52
CA ALA A 274 -5.87 -17.70 15.36
C ALA A 274 -6.86 -18.51 14.51
N SER A 275 -7.71 -19.30 15.16
CA SER A 275 -8.70 -20.13 14.46
C SER A 275 -9.68 -19.34 13.60
N ASP A 276 -9.89 -18.06 13.90
CA ASP A 276 -10.73 -17.16 13.11
C ASP A 276 -10.05 -16.67 11.82
N VAL A 277 -8.82 -17.11 11.52
CA VAL A 277 -8.15 -16.90 10.23
C VAL A 277 -7.99 -18.26 9.57
N GLU A 278 -8.88 -18.57 8.61
CA GLU A 278 -8.95 -19.89 7.98
C GLU A 278 -9.23 -19.85 6.48
N GLY A 279 -8.87 -20.93 5.79
CA GLY A 279 -9.11 -21.05 4.34
C GLY A 279 -8.48 -19.91 3.52
N THR A 280 -9.15 -19.57 2.42
CA THR A 280 -8.70 -18.53 1.46
C THR A 280 -9.72 -17.43 1.24
N ALA A 281 -10.94 -17.57 1.77
CA ALA A 281 -11.93 -16.51 1.79
C ALA A 281 -11.60 -15.51 2.91
N ILE A 282 -12.20 -14.32 2.82
CA ILE A 282 -12.18 -13.31 3.88
C ILE A 282 -13.63 -13.15 4.32
N ASP A 283 -14.03 -13.88 5.35
CA ASP A 283 -15.42 -13.94 5.77
C ASP A 283 -15.61 -13.78 7.28
N THR A 284 -14.60 -14.09 8.10
CA THR A 284 -14.65 -13.81 9.53
C THR A 284 -14.46 -12.31 9.80
N ASN A 285 -14.95 -11.86 10.95
CA ASN A 285 -14.78 -10.47 11.37
C ASN A 285 -13.30 -10.13 11.63
N GLN A 286 -12.51 -11.10 12.08
CA GLN A 286 -11.07 -10.93 12.30
C GLN A 286 -10.31 -10.82 10.99
N GLU A 287 -10.62 -11.67 10.00
CA GLU A 287 -10.03 -11.58 8.66
C GLU A 287 -10.34 -10.22 8.03
N LYS A 288 -11.61 -9.77 8.08
CA LYS A 288 -12.00 -8.45 7.57
C LYS A 288 -11.21 -7.33 8.22
N PHE A 289 -11.01 -7.37 9.54
CA PHE A 289 -10.18 -6.39 10.26
C PHE A 289 -8.75 -6.38 9.73
N LEU A 290 -8.09 -7.54 9.65
CA LEU A 290 -6.69 -7.66 9.19
C LEU A 290 -6.54 -7.24 7.72
N HIS A 291 -7.49 -7.63 6.86
CA HIS A 291 -7.46 -7.29 5.45
C HIS A 291 -7.87 -5.84 5.16
N ASN A 292 -8.68 -5.20 6.01
CA ASN A 292 -8.90 -3.75 5.95
C ASN A 292 -7.64 -2.96 6.32
N ILE A 293 -6.85 -3.44 7.30
CA ILE A 293 -5.54 -2.86 7.62
C ILE A 293 -4.56 -3.06 6.46
N MET A 294 -4.53 -4.24 5.85
CA MET A 294 -3.71 -4.49 4.65
C MET A 294 -4.15 -3.57 3.50
N ALA A 295 -5.45 -3.42 3.25
CA ALA A 295 -5.97 -2.49 2.25
C ALA A 295 -5.55 -1.03 2.53
N TYR A 296 -5.56 -0.60 3.80
CA TYR A 296 -5.02 0.69 4.19
C TYR A 296 -3.52 0.80 3.84
N ALA A 297 -2.71 -0.22 4.14
CA ALA A 297 -1.29 -0.25 3.82
C ALA A 297 -1.06 -0.15 2.30
N LEU A 298 -1.77 -0.96 1.51
CA LEU A 298 -1.65 -0.96 0.05
C LEU A 298 -2.00 0.39 -0.58
N ASN A 299 -3.01 1.08 -0.06
CA ASN A 299 -3.37 2.43 -0.51
C ASN A 299 -2.30 3.50 -0.24
N LYS A 300 -1.26 3.17 0.54
CA LYS A 300 -0.09 4.02 0.74
C LYS A 300 1.03 3.74 -0.25
N ILE A 301 1.01 2.66 -1.01
CA ILE A 301 2.05 2.39 -2.00
C ILE A 301 1.98 3.50 -3.08
N GLY A 302 3.09 4.20 -3.31
CA GLY A 302 3.18 5.28 -4.30
C GLY A 302 2.47 6.60 -3.97
N SER A 303 1.90 6.76 -2.76
CA SER A 303 1.15 7.97 -2.33
C SER A 303 1.99 9.05 -1.66
#